data_AF-A0AAD5M8Q5-F1
#
_entry.id   AF-A0AAD5M8Q5-F1
#
_cell.length_a   1.000
_cell.length_b   1.000
_cell.length_c   1.000
_cell.angle_alpha   90.00
_cell.angle_beta   90.00
_cell.angle_gamma   90.00
#
_symmetry.space_group_name_H-M   'P 1'
#
loop_
_entity.id
_entity.type
_entity.pdbx_description
1 polymer ?
#
loop_
_entity_poly.entity_id
_entity_poly.type
_entity_poly.pdbx_seq_one_letter_code
_entity_poly.pdbx_strand_id
1 'polypeptide(L)'
;MLYKEFARREIIDGEVLVALKHWMRTLSKYSPGTTPMRRLLYRINEWLQQVDEKLGVNDWISKLDEIQVALGNPLPKNIRWLACGGSKPNLRGYTCGLWTLAHVISVEAYKIEANNIQVRCSDPSFNPVNEVMEPFHQFISKFLSCAVCAKNFDKEAETHKLTQVSTREEMVMWFWRVHNFVNKRLSGAHSDDPAFPKRQFPPSVLCAQCYDANGGFDEDQILSFLLKYYGNIRQDSVLAAPEYRMDEYQGGKLRVSDSRRFESEIRYPY
;
A
#
# COMPACT_ATOMS: atom_id res chain seq x y z
N MET A 1 5.30 -8.10 5.63
CA MET A 1 5.52 -8.82 4.36
C MET A 1 6.89 -9.49 4.32
N LEU A 2 7.99 -8.81 3.95
CA LEU A 2 9.29 -9.45 3.65
C LEU A 2 9.83 -10.38 4.76
N TYR A 3 9.82 -9.93 6.01
CA TYR A 3 10.30 -10.71 7.17
C TYR A 3 9.25 -11.61 7.83
N LYS A 4 7.97 -11.46 7.48
CA LYS A 4 6.85 -12.02 8.28
C LYS A 4 5.91 -12.90 7.49
N GLU A 5 5.55 -12.52 6.26
CA GLU A 5 4.62 -13.30 5.43
C GLU A 5 5.39 -14.33 4.59
N PHE A 6 6.48 -13.92 3.95
CA PHE A 6 7.29 -14.85 3.15
C PHE A 6 7.98 -15.91 4.02
N ALA A 7 8.34 -15.54 5.26
CA ALA A 7 9.01 -16.43 6.20
C ALA A 7 8.07 -17.37 6.99
N ARG A 8 6.82 -17.56 6.54
CA ARG A 8 5.86 -18.50 7.16
C ARG A 8 6.02 -19.94 6.67
N ARG A 9 6.88 -20.16 5.67
CA ARG A 9 7.16 -21.46 5.06
C ARG A 9 8.66 -21.71 5.19
N GLU A 10 9.04 -22.95 5.43
CA GLU A 10 10.46 -23.33 5.52
C GLU A 10 11.14 -23.31 4.14
N ILE A 11 10.41 -23.76 3.13
CA ILE A 11 10.84 -23.82 1.72
C ILE A 11 9.77 -23.15 0.86
N ILE A 12 10.21 -22.37 -0.13
CA ILE A 12 9.39 -21.71 -1.13
C ILE A 12 9.78 -22.27 -2.50
N ASP A 13 8.89 -23.03 -3.14
CA ASP A 13 9.12 -23.73 -4.40
C ASP A 13 7.86 -23.70 -5.30
N GLY A 14 7.98 -24.27 -6.50
CA GLY A 14 6.87 -24.44 -7.45
C GLY A 14 6.11 -23.14 -7.74
N GLU A 15 4.78 -23.20 -7.76
CA GLU A 15 3.91 -22.03 -7.98
C GLU A 15 4.12 -20.91 -6.95
N VAL A 16 4.52 -21.24 -5.72
CA VAL A 16 4.69 -20.26 -4.64
C VAL A 16 5.95 -19.43 -4.88
N LEU A 17 7.01 -20.05 -5.40
CA LEU A 17 8.22 -19.34 -5.85
C LEU A 17 7.94 -18.47 -7.07
N VAL A 18 7.15 -18.96 -8.03
CA VAL A 18 6.71 -18.15 -9.19
C VAL A 18 5.94 -16.91 -8.74
N ALA A 19 4.97 -17.09 -7.84
CA ALA A 19 4.20 -15.98 -7.25
C ALA A 19 5.11 -14.95 -6.54
N LEU A 20 6.09 -15.42 -5.76
CA LEU A 20 7.04 -14.55 -5.09
C LEU A 20 7.89 -13.76 -6.08
N LYS A 21 8.40 -14.42 -7.13
CA LYS A 21 9.18 -13.78 -8.21
C LYS A 21 8.39 -12.71 -8.93
N HIS A 22 7.12 -12.98 -9.27
CA HIS A 22 6.25 -12.01 -9.92
C HIS A 22 5.98 -10.81 -9.00
N TRP A 23 5.63 -11.07 -7.75
CA TRP A 23 5.34 -9.99 -6.81
C TRP A 23 6.56 -9.12 -6.51
N MET A 24 7.75 -9.71 -6.34
CA MET A 24 8.99 -8.94 -6.15
C MET A 24 9.37 -8.13 -7.39
N ARG A 25 9.09 -8.63 -8.60
CA ARG A 25 9.24 -7.86 -9.84
C ARG A 25 8.34 -6.63 -9.84
N THR A 26 7.04 -6.80 -9.56
CA THR A 26 6.06 -5.70 -9.41
C THR A 26 6.53 -4.69 -8.36
N LEU A 27 6.93 -5.15 -7.18
CA LEU A 27 7.41 -4.27 -6.11
C LEU A 27 8.64 -3.46 -6.55
N SER A 28 9.60 -4.09 -7.23
CA SER A 28 10.82 -3.41 -7.68
C SER A 28 10.55 -2.31 -8.70
N LYS A 29 9.52 -2.50 -9.55
CA LYS A 29 9.17 -1.59 -10.64
C LYS A 29 8.28 -0.43 -10.16
N TYR A 30 7.30 -0.73 -9.30
CA TYR A 30 6.19 0.19 -9.03
C TYR A 30 6.03 0.62 -7.56
N SER A 31 6.77 0.06 -6.61
CA SER A 31 6.66 0.53 -5.21
C SER A 31 7.25 1.94 -5.10
N PRO A 32 6.52 2.93 -4.56
CA PRO A 32 7.15 4.19 -4.24
C PRO A 32 8.09 4.00 -3.06
N GLY A 33 9.13 4.80 -3.00
CA GLY A 33 10.14 4.64 -1.96
C GLY A 33 11.28 5.62 -2.09
N THR A 34 12.00 5.80 -0.99
CA THR A 34 13.28 6.51 -1.02
C THR A 34 14.23 5.74 -1.95
N THR A 35 15.26 6.41 -2.48
CA THR A 35 16.27 5.75 -3.32
C THR A 35 16.86 4.49 -2.67
N PRO A 36 17.21 4.47 -1.36
CA PRO A 36 17.66 3.26 -0.69
C PRO A 36 16.63 2.12 -0.70
N MET A 37 15.35 2.42 -0.45
CA MET A 37 14.29 1.40 -0.44
C MET A 37 14.06 0.81 -1.84
N ARG A 38 14.07 1.65 -2.88
CA ARG A 38 13.95 1.19 -4.28
C ARG A 38 15.14 0.32 -4.68
N ARG A 39 16.36 0.70 -4.29
CA ARG A 39 17.57 -0.12 -4.51
C ARG A 39 17.49 -1.47 -3.79
N LEU A 40 16.92 -1.50 -2.58
CA LEU A 40 16.71 -2.74 -1.84
C LEU A 40 15.78 -3.69 -2.62
N LEU A 41 14.60 -3.21 -3.03
CA LEU A 41 13.65 -4.02 -3.78
C LEU A 41 14.22 -4.50 -5.12
N TYR A 42 14.98 -3.65 -5.81
CA TYR A 42 15.67 -3.99 -7.05
C TYR A 42 16.69 -5.12 -6.86
N ARG A 43 17.62 -4.99 -5.90
CA ARG A 43 18.65 -6.00 -5.65
C ARG A 43 18.07 -7.34 -5.17
N ILE A 44 17.06 -7.30 -4.32
CA ILE A 44 16.36 -8.53 -3.89
C ILE A 44 15.70 -9.20 -5.09
N ASN A 45 15.03 -8.42 -5.95
CA ASN A 45 14.40 -8.96 -7.14
C ASN A 45 15.44 -9.60 -8.09
N GLU A 46 16.54 -8.91 -8.40
CA GLU A 46 17.60 -9.45 -9.26
C GLU A 46 18.12 -10.80 -8.76
N TRP A 47 18.44 -10.89 -7.47
CA TRP A 47 18.88 -12.14 -6.88
C TRP A 47 17.79 -13.22 -6.92
N LEU A 48 16.55 -12.87 -6.56
CA LEU A 48 15.45 -13.82 -6.52
C LEU A 48 15.14 -14.40 -7.90
N GLN A 49 15.30 -13.63 -8.98
CA GLN A 49 15.08 -14.15 -10.34
C GLN A 49 16.05 -15.29 -10.70
N GLN A 50 17.25 -15.33 -10.10
CA GLN A 50 18.27 -16.37 -10.31
C GLN A 50 18.04 -17.64 -9.48
N VAL A 51 17.06 -17.65 -8.57
CA VAL A 51 16.77 -18.84 -7.77
C VAL A 51 15.97 -19.82 -8.61
N ASP A 52 16.48 -21.03 -8.86
CA ASP A 52 15.84 -21.98 -9.77
C ASP A 52 14.60 -22.66 -9.17
N GLU A 53 14.77 -23.78 -8.46
CA GLU A 53 13.66 -24.67 -8.10
C GLU A 53 13.09 -24.38 -6.70
N LYS A 54 13.95 -24.07 -5.73
CA LYS A 54 13.56 -23.92 -4.32
C LYS A 54 14.36 -22.83 -3.63
N LEU A 55 13.71 -22.17 -2.68
CA LEU A 55 14.28 -21.14 -1.83
C LEU A 55 14.07 -21.52 -0.36
N GLY A 56 15.16 -21.72 0.38
CA GLY A 56 15.10 -21.85 1.83
C GLY A 56 14.77 -20.51 2.49
N VAL A 57 13.93 -20.51 3.52
CA VAL A 57 13.57 -19.28 4.25
C VAL A 57 14.79 -18.63 4.91
N ASN A 58 15.76 -19.43 5.35
CA ASN A 58 17.00 -18.92 5.92
C ASN A 58 17.85 -18.20 4.86
N ASP A 59 17.86 -18.67 3.62
CA ASP A 59 18.54 -18.00 2.50
C ASP A 59 17.85 -16.68 2.15
N TRP A 60 16.50 -16.67 2.15
CA TRP A 60 15.71 -15.46 1.96
C TRP A 60 16.03 -14.40 3.02
N ILE A 61 15.98 -14.77 4.30
CA ILE A 61 16.25 -13.85 5.41
C ILE A 61 17.69 -13.38 5.38
N SER A 62 18.65 -14.29 5.15
CA SER A 62 20.08 -13.94 5.07
C SER A 62 20.36 -12.96 3.95
N LYS A 63 19.79 -13.19 2.75
CA LYS A 63 19.95 -12.26 1.62
C LYS A 63 19.27 -10.91 1.88
N LEU A 64 18.09 -10.91 2.49
CA LEU A 64 17.38 -9.68 2.85
C LEU A 64 18.20 -8.84 3.85
N ASP A 65 18.78 -9.49 4.88
CA ASP A 65 19.62 -8.83 5.87
C ASP A 65 20.94 -8.33 5.26
N GLU A 66 21.59 -9.12 4.40
CA GLU A 66 22.78 -8.71 3.64
C GLU A 66 22.53 -7.41 2.86
N ILE A 67 21.42 -7.35 2.10
CA ILE A 67 21.07 -6.18 1.28
C ILE A 67 20.64 -5.00 2.15
N GLN A 68 19.89 -5.23 3.24
CA GLN A 68 19.53 -4.19 4.22
C GLN A 68 20.78 -3.52 4.77
N VAL A 69 21.74 -4.30 5.29
CA VAL A 69 22.98 -3.77 5.88
C VAL A 69 23.81 -3.03 4.83
N ALA A 70 23.97 -3.60 3.63
CA ALA A 70 24.72 -2.98 2.54
C ALA A 70 24.13 -1.63 2.05
N LEU A 71 22.85 -1.37 2.32
CA LEU A 71 22.14 -0.13 1.95
C LEU A 71 21.85 0.78 3.16
N GLY A 72 22.43 0.50 4.33
CA GLY A 72 22.24 1.33 5.53
C GLY A 72 20.90 1.15 6.23
N ASN A 73 20.31 -0.04 6.14
CA ASN A 73 19.02 -0.45 6.75
C ASN A 73 17.84 0.44 6.33
N PRO A 74 17.46 0.43 5.03
CA PRO A 74 16.39 1.29 4.52
C PRO A 74 15.00 0.94 5.05
N LEU A 75 14.77 -0.29 5.54
CA LEU A 75 13.52 -0.68 6.19
C LEU A 75 13.67 -0.65 7.71
N PRO A 76 12.68 -0.11 8.44
CA PRO A 76 12.72 -0.10 9.90
C PRO A 76 12.58 -1.52 10.47
N LYS A 77 13.31 -1.82 11.55
CA LYS A 77 13.21 -3.10 12.27
C LYS A 77 11.85 -3.26 12.96
N ASN A 78 11.32 -2.16 13.50
CA ASN A 78 10.04 -2.13 14.20
C ASN A 78 8.96 -1.56 13.29
N ILE A 79 7.81 -2.23 13.24
CA ILE A 79 6.66 -1.77 12.47
C ILE A 79 5.89 -0.75 13.29
N ARG A 80 5.72 0.47 12.77
CA ARG A 80 4.86 1.51 13.33
C ARG A 80 3.77 1.85 12.34
N TRP A 81 2.51 1.66 12.74
CA TRP A 81 1.35 2.04 11.94
C TRP A 81 0.95 3.49 12.26
N LEU A 82 1.00 4.37 11.25
CA LEU A 82 0.52 5.75 11.35
C LEU A 82 -0.94 5.84 10.91
N ALA A 83 -1.21 6.21 9.65
CA ALA A 83 -2.56 6.28 9.08
C ALA A 83 -3.33 4.95 9.12
N CYS A 84 -2.61 3.82 9.22
CA CYS A 84 -3.18 2.48 9.38
C CYS A 84 -3.24 1.99 10.85
N GLY A 85 -2.92 2.82 11.84
CA GLY A 85 -3.09 2.48 13.25
C GLY A 85 -4.57 2.26 13.58
N GLY A 86 -4.87 1.12 14.22
CA GLY A 86 -6.21 0.81 14.72
C GLY A 86 -6.44 1.37 16.12
N SER A 87 -7.71 1.47 16.52
CA SER A 87 -8.10 1.77 17.91
C SER A 87 -7.72 0.66 18.89
N LYS A 88 -7.53 -0.57 18.37
CA LYS A 88 -7.05 -1.74 19.12
C LYS A 88 -5.92 -2.44 18.35
N PRO A 89 -5.01 -3.15 19.04
CA PRO A 89 -3.84 -3.78 18.40
C PRO A 89 -4.17 -4.77 17.27
N ASN A 90 -5.32 -5.42 17.31
CA ASN A 90 -5.77 -6.41 16.33
C ASN A 90 -6.61 -5.81 15.18
N LEU A 91 -6.82 -4.49 15.16
CA LEU A 91 -7.60 -3.80 14.13
C LEU A 91 -6.69 -3.03 13.17
N ARG A 92 -7.12 -2.93 11.92
CA ARG A 92 -6.42 -2.21 10.83
C ARG A 92 -4.99 -2.76 10.62
N GLY A 93 -3.96 -1.95 10.84
CA GLY A 93 -2.56 -2.35 10.76
C GLY A 93 -2.17 -2.90 9.39
N TYR A 94 -1.70 -4.15 9.38
CA TYR A 94 -1.08 -4.75 8.21
C TYR A 94 -1.99 -4.81 6.97
N THR A 95 -3.26 -5.18 7.13
CA THR A 95 -4.19 -5.27 6.00
C THR A 95 -4.56 -3.89 5.44
N CYS A 96 -4.65 -2.86 6.28
CA CYS A 96 -4.78 -1.47 5.82
C CYS A 96 -3.55 -1.04 5.01
N GLY A 97 -2.35 -1.38 5.48
CA GLY A 97 -1.10 -1.11 4.78
C GLY A 97 -1.02 -1.82 3.42
N LEU A 98 -1.49 -3.06 3.33
CA LEU A 98 -1.54 -3.82 2.08
C LEU A 98 -2.49 -3.22 1.06
N TRP A 99 -3.70 -2.83 1.48
CA TRP A 99 -4.62 -2.12 0.58
C TRP A 99 -4.03 -0.81 0.09
N THR A 100 -3.41 -0.04 0.99
CA THR A 100 -2.74 1.21 0.62
C THR A 100 -1.64 0.95 -0.40
N LEU A 101 -0.80 -0.07 -0.18
CA LEU A 101 0.26 -0.45 -1.11
C LEU A 101 -0.29 -0.84 -2.49
N ALA A 102 -1.39 -1.61 -2.55
CA ALA A 102 -2.01 -1.99 -3.81
C ALA A 102 -2.51 -0.78 -4.61
N HIS A 103 -3.24 0.13 -3.96
CA HIS A 103 -3.72 1.36 -4.59
C HIS A 103 -2.58 2.22 -5.11
N VAL A 104 -1.55 2.41 -4.28
CA VAL A 104 -0.36 3.18 -4.62
C VAL A 104 0.40 2.57 -5.80
N ILE A 105 0.66 1.27 -5.78
CA ILE A 105 1.33 0.56 -6.89
C ILE A 105 0.51 0.68 -8.18
N SER A 106 -0.82 0.58 -8.11
CA SER A 106 -1.66 0.71 -9.30
C SER A 106 -1.55 2.12 -9.91
N VAL A 107 -1.47 3.17 -9.09
CA VAL A 107 -1.31 4.55 -9.55
C VAL A 107 0.12 4.82 -10.05
N GLU A 108 1.15 4.26 -9.43
CA GLU A 108 2.52 4.38 -9.93
C GLU A 108 2.70 3.68 -11.27
N ALA A 109 2.13 2.47 -11.42
CA ALA A 109 2.09 1.76 -12.70
C ALA A 109 1.34 2.55 -13.77
N TYR A 110 0.19 3.14 -13.44
CA TYR A 110 -0.54 4.04 -14.35
C TYR A 110 0.37 5.17 -14.88
N LYS A 111 1.09 5.84 -13.99
CA LYS A 111 1.93 7.00 -14.35
C LYS A 111 3.20 6.62 -15.10
N ILE A 112 3.91 5.59 -14.65
CA ILE A 112 5.17 5.15 -15.26
C ILE A 112 4.89 4.69 -16.69
N GLU A 113 3.85 3.88 -16.88
CA GLU A 113 3.51 3.32 -18.19
C GLU A 113 2.81 4.33 -19.10
N ALA A 114 2.36 5.48 -18.58
CA ALA A 114 1.89 6.62 -19.38
C ALA A 114 3.03 7.48 -19.94
N ASN A 115 4.16 7.57 -19.22
CA ASN A 115 5.28 8.43 -19.59
C ASN A 115 6.34 7.75 -20.47
N ASN A 116 6.16 6.47 -20.82
CA ASN A 116 6.99 5.76 -21.79
C ASN A 116 6.68 6.26 -23.23
N ILE A 117 7.01 7.52 -23.51
CA ILE A 117 6.77 8.26 -24.77
C ILE A 117 7.59 7.72 -25.97
N GLN A 118 8.51 6.76 -25.75
CA GLN A 118 9.22 6.11 -26.84
C GLN A 118 8.38 5.10 -27.64
N VAL A 119 7.15 4.79 -27.24
CA VAL A 119 6.29 3.88 -28.01
C VAL A 119 4.96 4.54 -28.34
N ARG A 120 5.00 5.43 -29.33
CA ARG A 120 3.81 5.98 -29.99
C ARG A 120 3.08 4.84 -30.70
N CYS A 121 1.82 4.66 -30.33
CA CYS A 121 0.85 3.78 -30.99
C CYS A 121 1.28 2.31 -31.00
N SER A 122 0.66 1.51 -30.11
CA SER A 122 0.92 0.07 -29.88
C SER A 122 2.32 -0.25 -29.35
N ASP A 123 2.54 -0.02 -28.04
CA ASP A 123 3.30 -1.00 -27.27
C ASP A 123 2.32 -2.06 -26.73
N PRO A 124 2.41 -3.32 -27.13
CA PRO A 124 1.69 -4.42 -26.48
C PRO A 124 2.30 -4.86 -25.13
N SER A 125 3.32 -4.18 -24.58
CA SER A 125 4.10 -4.69 -23.43
C SER A 125 3.41 -4.61 -22.06
N PHE A 126 2.75 -3.49 -21.72
CA PHE A 126 2.12 -3.37 -20.40
C PHE A 126 0.76 -4.07 -20.36
N ASN A 127 0.71 -5.19 -19.63
CA ASN A 127 -0.52 -5.88 -19.31
C ASN A 127 -0.83 -5.69 -17.81
N PRO A 128 -1.90 -4.96 -17.43
CA PRO A 128 -2.19 -4.67 -16.03
C PRO A 128 -2.34 -5.94 -15.16
N VAL A 129 -2.94 -6.99 -15.74
CA VAL A 129 -3.14 -8.28 -15.07
C VAL A 129 -1.80 -8.91 -14.76
N ASN A 130 -0.94 -9.10 -15.76
CA ASN A 130 0.32 -9.82 -15.59
C ASN A 130 1.35 -9.02 -14.78
N GLU A 131 1.34 -7.69 -14.85
CA GLU A 131 2.35 -6.86 -14.22
C GLU A 131 2.00 -6.41 -12.80
N VAL A 132 0.72 -6.31 -12.45
CA VAL A 132 0.28 -5.75 -11.16
C VAL A 132 -0.78 -6.61 -10.48
N MET A 133 -1.91 -6.87 -11.17
CA MET A 133 -3.09 -7.41 -10.49
C MET A 133 -2.93 -8.87 -10.09
N GLU A 134 -2.49 -9.73 -11.01
CA GLU A 134 -2.26 -11.14 -10.73
C GLU A 134 -1.08 -11.36 -9.77
N PRO A 135 0.07 -10.65 -9.88
CA PRO A 135 1.10 -10.69 -8.85
C PRO A 135 0.60 -10.33 -7.45
N PHE A 136 -0.24 -9.29 -7.32
CA PHE A 136 -0.86 -8.95 -6.03
C PHE A 136 -1.86 -10.02 -5.57
N HIS A 137 -2.68 -10.55 -6.48
CA HIS A 137 -3.62 -11.63 -6.20
C HIS A 137 -2.90 -12.88 -5.68
N GLN A 138 -1.84 -13.33 -6.36
CA GLN A 138 -1.04 -14.48 -5.95
C GLN A 138 -0.30 -14.23 -4.63
N PHE A 139 0.17 -13.01 -4.39
CA PHE A 139 0.70 -12.64 -3.09
C PHE A 139 -0.35 -12.85 -1.98
N ILE A 140 -1.56 -12.34 -2.19
CA ILE A 140 -2.64 -12.47 -1.22
C ILE A 140 -3.03 -13.94 -1.02
N SER A 141 -3.24 -14.71 -2.09
CA SER A 141 -3.72 -16.10 -2.01
C SER A 141 -2.67 -17.06 -1.44
N LYS A 142 -1.38 -16.85 -1.73
CA LYS A 142 -0.30 -17.78 -1.34
C LYS A 142 0.44 -17.37 -0.06
N PHE A 143 0.50 -16.07 0.27
CA PHE A 143 1.33 -15.59 1.39
C PHE A 143 0.58 -14.89 2.52
N LEU A 144 -0.62 -14.34 2.30
CA LEU A 144 -1.29 -13.58 3.36
C LEU A 144 -1.67 -14.48 4.54
N SER A 145 -1.16 -14.14 5.72
CA SER A 145 -1.41 -14.85 6.97
C SER A 145 -2.88 -15.04 7.35
N CYS A 146 -3.78 -14.13 6.94
CA CYS A 146 -5.22 -14.29 7.11
C CYS A 146 -5.82 -15.17 6.00
N ALA A 147 -5.93 -16.48 6.24
CA ALA A 147 -6.49 -17.43 5.26
C ALA A 147 -7.92 -17.09 4.81
N VAL A 148 -8.78 -16.62 5.71
CA VAL A 148 -10.15 -16.20 5.36
C VAL A 148 -10.14 -14.95 4.47
N CYS A 149 -9.23 -14.02 4.74
CA CYS A 149 -9.07 -12.82 3.93
C CYS A 149 -8.56 -13.19 2.52
N ALA A 150 -7.58 -14.09 2.44
CA ALA A 150 -7.04 -14.60 1.19
C ALA A 150 -8.12 -15.26 0.33
N LYS A 151 -8.90 -16.19 0.92
CA LYS A 151 -10.04 -16.85 0.26
C LYS A 151 -11.11 -15.86 -0.20
N ASN A 152 -11.41 -14.85 0.61
CA ASN A 152 -12.38 -13.83 0.22
C ASN A 152 -11.86 -12.98 -0.95
N PHE A 153 -10.58 -12.60 -0.95
CA PHE A 153 -10.00 -11.81 -2.05
C PHE A 153 -9.92 -12.60 -3.36
N ASP A 154 -9.55 -13.88 -3.29
CA ASP A 154 -9.59 -14.83 -4.43
C ASP A 154 -11.00 -14.88 -5.06
N LYS A 155 -12.05 -14.97 -4.22
CA LYS A 155 -13.43 -14.87 -4.68
C LYS A 155 -13.77 -13.51 -5.31
N GLU A 156 -13.27 -12.39 -4.75
CA GLU A 156 -13.47 -11.07 -5.36
C GLU A 156 -12.78 -10.98 -6.73
N ALA A 157 -11.57 -11.55 -6.86
CA ALA A 157 -10.81 -11.59 -8.10
C ALA A 157 -11.60 -12.29 -9.23
N GLU A 158 -12.20 -13.44 -8.92
CA GLU A 158 -13.08 -14.16 -9.85
C GLU A 158 -14.38 -13.40 -10.14
N THR A 159 -15.09 -12.99 -9.08
CA THR A 159 -16.42 -12.35 -9.18
C THR A 159 -16.36 -11.05 -9.99
N HIS A 160 -15.29 -10.27 -9.79
CA HIS A 160 -15.07 -9.00 -10.46
C HIS A 160 -14.11 -9.13 -11.66
N LYS A 161 -13.92 -10.36 -12.18
CA LYS A 161 -13.28 -10.64 -13.46
C LYS A 161 -11.91 -9.96 -13.61
N LEU A 162 -11.04 -10.11 -12.60
CA LEU A 162 -9.68 -9.55 -12.58
C LEU A 162 -8.94 -9.79 -13.91
N THR A 163 -9.08 -10.99 -14.48
CA THR A 163 -8.42 -11.40 -15.74
C THR A 163 -8.91 -10.68 -16.99
N GLN A 164 -10.01 -9.92 -16.92
CA GLN A 164 -10.58 -9.17 -18.04
C GLN A 164 -10.17 -7.69 -18.05
N VAL A 165 -9.41 -7.23 -17.05
CA VAL A 165 -8.90 -5.86 -17.01
C VAL A 165 -7.81 -5.67 -18.06
N SER A 166 -7.96 -4.66 -18.91
CA SER A 166 -7.08 -4.44 -20.06
C SER A 166 -6.41 -3.07 -20.10
N THR A 167 -6.90 -2.08 -19.35
CA THR A 167 -6.37 -0.71 -19.36
C THR A 167 -5.81 -0.32 -17.99
N ARG A 168 -4.93 0.69 -17.98
CA ARG A 168 -4.34 1.22 -16.74
C ARG A 168 -5.41 1.89 -15.87
N GLU A 169 -6.32 2.63 -16.51
CA GLU A 169 -7.47 3.28 -15.90
C GLU A 169 -8.34 2.24 -15.20
N GLU A 170 -8.69 1.15 -15.90
CA GLU A 170 -9.53 0.10 -15.36
C GLU A 170 -8.83 -0.69 -14.25
N MET A 171 -7.50 -0.85 -14.27
CA MET A 171 -6.75 -1.43 -13.16
C MET A 171 -6.89 -0.59 -11.88
N VAL A 172 -6.69 0.72 -11.95
CA VAL A 172 -6.84 1.63 -10.80
C VAL A 172 -8.28 1.57 -10.27
N MET A 173 -9.26 1.62 -11.18
CA MET A 173 -10.67 1.58 -10.82
C MET A 173 -11.11 0.22 -10.27
N TRP A 174 -10.57 -0.89 -10.78
CA TRP A 174 -10.88 -2.23 -10.29
C TRP A 174 -10.51 -2.39 -8.82
N PHE A 175 -9.28 -1.99 -8.44
CA PHE A 175 -8.86 -2.01 -7.03
C PHE A 175 -9.78 -1.16 -6.16
N TRP A 176 -10.21 0.00 -6.64
CA TRP A 176 -11.13 0.88 -5.93
C TRP A 176 -12.52 0.25 -5.75
N ARG A 177 -13.13 -0.26 -6.82
CA ARG A 177 -14.46 -0.92 -6.78
C ARG A 177 -14.44 -2.11 -5.83
N VAL A 178 -13.46 -3.01 -5.98
CA VAL A 178 -13.32 -4.20 -5.12
C VAL A 178 -13.12 -3.82 -3.67
N HIS A 179 -12.26 -2.84 -3.36
CA HIS A 179 -12.09 -2.40 -1.98
C HIS A 179 -13.39 -1.83 -1.39
N ASN A 180 -14.21 -1.16 -2.20
CA ASN A 180 -15.53 -0.66 -1.79
C ASN A 180 -16.59 -1.77 -1.61
N PHE A 181 -16.56 -2.83 -2.41
CA PHE A 181 -17.36 -4.04 -2.16
C PHE A 181 -16.96 -4.70 -0.84
N VAL A 182 -15.65 -4.81 -0.58
CA VAL A 182 -15.12 -5.32 0.69
C VAL A 182 -15.54 -4.43 1.87
N ASN A 183 -15.48 -3.10 1.73
CA ASN A 183 -15.93 -2.16 2.75
C ASN A 183 -17.42 -2.37 3.08
N LYS A 184 -18.28 -2.50 2.06
CA LYS A 184 -19.71 -2.79 2.27
C LYS A 184 -19.93 -4.10 3.02
N ARG A 185 -19.25 -5.17 2.60
CA ARG A 185 -19.37 -6.50 3.24
C ARG A 185 -18.92 -6.49 4.71
N LEU A 186 -17.85 -5.76 5.01
CA LEU A 186 -17.26 -5.73 6.35
C LEU A 186 -17.88 -4.67 7.27
N SER A 187 -18.79 -3.84 6.76
CA SER A 187 -19.45 -2.81 7.57
C SER A 187 -20.24 -3.44 8.72
N GLY A 188 -19.95 -3.01 9.94
CA GLY A 188 -20.58 -3.53 11.16
C GLY A 188 -20.09 -4.91 11.60
N ALA A 189 -19.08 -5.49 10.92
CA ALA A 189 -18.47 -6.74 11.36
C ALA A 189 -17.62 -6.53 12.62
N HIS A 190 -17.28 -7.62 13.33
CA HIS A 190 -16.43 -7.54 14.53
C HIS A 190 -15.00 -7.01 14.23
N SER A 191 -14.54 -7.13 12.98
CA SER A 191 -13.27 -6.58 12.50
C SER A 191 -13.38 -5.14 11.99
N ASP A 192 -14.58 -4.54 11.99
CA ASP A 192 -14.80 -3.13 11.67
C ASP A 192 -14.37 -2.29 12.87
N ASP A 193 -13.42 -1.39 12.66
CA ASP A 193 -12.87 -0.59 13.74
C ASP A 193 -13.86 0.53 14.09
N PRO A 194 -14.36 0.62 15.34
CA PRO A 194 -15.35 1.63 15.70
C PRO A 194 -14.87 3.08 15.50
N ALA A 195 -13.56 3.32 15.59
CA ALA A 195 -12.97 4.64 15.34
C ALA A 195 -12.81 4.94 13.83
N PHE A 196 -12.85 3.91 12.99
CA PHE A 196 -12.67 4.00 11.54
C PHE A 196 -13.66 3.10 10.80
N PRO A 197 -14.98 3.36 10.94
CA PRO A 197 -16.02 2.49 10.41
C PRO A 197 -15.91 2.35 8.90
N LYS A 198 -16.22 1.15 8.37
CA LYS A 198 -16.27 0.94 6.92
C LYS A 198 -17.33 1.85 6.30
N ARG A 199 -16.91 2.52 5.24
CA ARG A 199 -17.76 3.36 4.39
C ARG A 199 -17.29 3.28 2.94
N GLN A 200 -18.14 3.70 2.02
CA GLN A 200 -17.72 3.90 0.65
C GLN A 200 -16.65 5.00 0.61
N PHE A 201 -15.57 4.76 -0.12
CA PHE A 201 -14.43 5.65 -0.26
C PHE A 201 -14.38 6.21 -1.70
N PRO A 202 -14.00 7.49 -1.90
CA PRO A 202 -13.82 8.51 -0.88
C PRO A 202 -15.17 8.98 -0.33
N PRO A 203 -15.25 9.44 0.92
CA PRO A 203 -16.41 10.20 1.40
C PRO A 203 -16.46 11.59 0.73
N SER A 204 -17.65 12.18 0.61
CA SER A 204 -17.85 13.50 -0.03
C SER A 204 -17.02 14.63 0.58
N VAL A 205 -16.76 14.58 1.89
CA VAL A 205 -15.86 15.53 2.57
C VAL A 205 -14.43 15.51 2.03
N LEU A 206 -13.99 14.38 1.47
CA LEU A 206 -12.65 14.22 0.89
C LEU A 206 -12.64 14.51 -0.62
N CYS A 207 -13.77 14.28 -1.29
CA CYS A 207 -13.94 14.57 -2.72
C CYS A 207 -15.41 14.87 -3.04
N ALA A 208 -15.81 16.13 -2.99
CA ALA A 208 -17.19 16.52 -3.28
C ALA A 208 -17.53 16.30 -4.76
N GLN A 209 -16.58 16.58 -5.66
CA GLN A 209 -16.72 16.38 -7.09
C GLN A 209 -16.80 14.91 -7.51
N CYS A 210 -16.45 13.97 -6.64
CA CYS A 210 -16.57 12.54 -6.93
C CYS A 210 -18.03 12.05 -6.91
N TYR A 211 -18.99 12.95 -6.65
CA TYR A 211 -20.40 12.64 -6.56
C TYR A 211 -21.19 13.39 -7.64
N ASP A 212 -22.08 12.68 -8.33
CA ASP A 212 -23.01 13.27 -9.27
C ASP A 212 -24.18 13.98 -8.56
N ALA A 213 -25.05 14.62 -9.34
CA ALA A 213 -26.21 15.36 -8.80
C ALA A 213 -27.21 14.46 -8.03
N ASN A 214 -27.18 13.14 -8.24
CA ASN A 214 -28.03 12.17 -7.57
C ASN A 214 -27.34 11.53 -6.34
N GLY A 215 -26.10 11.92 -6.03
CA GLY A 215 -25.29 11.35 -4.95
C GLY A 215 -24.66 10.00 -5.31
N GLY A 216 -24.67 9.60 -6.58
CA GLY A 216 -23.89 8.47 -7.11
C GLY A 216 -22.43 8.85 -7.32
N PHE A 217 -21.55 7.86 -7.49
CA PHE A 217 -20.14 8.15 -7.80
C PHE A 217 -19.98 8.54 -9.27
N ASP A 218 -19.32 9.67 -9.51
CA ASP A 218 -18.78 10.04 -10.83
C ASP A 218 -17.41 9.36 -11.00
N GLU A 219 -17.34 8.32 -11.83
CA GLU A 219 -16.15 7.50 -11.98
C GLU A 219 -14.95 8.23 -12.60
N ASP A 220 -15.18 9.25 -13.44
CA ASP A 220 -14.11 10.05 -14.04
C ASP A 220 -13.45 10.94 -12.97
N GLN A 221 -14.29 11.52 -12.10
CA GLN A 221 -13.84 12.30 -10.95
C GLN A 221 -13.17 11.42 -9.90
N ILE A 222 -13.65 10.18 -9.71
CA ILE A 222 -13.02 9.19 -8.84
C ILE A 222 -11.63 8.83 -9.36
N LEU A 223 -11.48 8.50 -10.63
CA LEU A 223 -10.16 8.16 -11.20
C LEU A 223 -9.18 9.33 -11.00
N SER A 224 -9.61 10.55 -11.34
CA SER A 224 -8.82 11.77 -11.13
C SER A 224 -8.43 11.97 -9.68
N PHE A 225 -9.36 11.71 -8.75
CA PHE A 225 -9.11 11.76 -7.32
C PHE A 225 -8.09 10.70 -6.88
N LEU A 226 -8.23 9.44 -7.30
CA LEU A 226 -7.35 8.33 -6.91
C LEU A 226 -5.92 8.58 -7.40
N LEU A 227 -5.75 8.99 -8.65
CA LEU A 227 -4.45 9.33 -9.24
C LEU A 227 -3.75 10.45 -8.47
N LYS A 228 -4.52 11.45 -8.01
CA LYS A 228 -3.99 12.54 -7.17
C LYS A 228 -3.73 12.08 -5.73
N TYR A 229 -4.65 11.36 -5.12
CA TYR A 229 -4.60 10.97 -3.71
C TYR A 229 -3.44 10.01 -3.46
N TYR A 230 -3.41 8.87 -4.17
CA TYR A 230 -2.35 7.88 -4.01
C TYR A 230 -1.04 8.29 -4.68
N GLY A 231 -1.12 9.13 -5.71
CA GLY A 231 0.06 9.68 -6.36
C GLY A 231 0.77 10.78 -5.58
N ASN A 232 0.12 11.34 -4.55
CA ASN A 232 0.70 12.32 -3.63
C ASN A 232 0.79 11.79 -2.20
N ILE A 233 0.68 10.47 -1.99
CA ILE A 233 1.17 9.85 -0.75
C ILE A 233 2.68 10.09 -0.75
N ARG A 234 3.07 11.27 -0.27
CA ARG A 234 4.45 11.57 0.05
C ARG A 234 4.89 10.51 1.05
N GLN A 235 6.17 10.15 0.97
CA GLN A 235 6.87 9.59 2.11
C GLN A 235 6.81 10.68 3.17
N ASP A 236 5.76 10.71 3.98
CA ASP A 236 5.69 11.58 5.14
C ASP A 236 6.98 11.31 5.89
N SER A 237 7.85 12.32 5.87
CA SER A 237 9.12 12.21 6.54
C SER A 237 8.81 11.91 7.99
N VAL A 238 9.49 10.94 8.59
CA VAL A 238 9.47 10.68 10.05
C VAL A 238 10.07 11.88 10.83
N LEU A 239 10.31 13.02 10.17
CA LEU A 239 10.65 14.26 10.83
C LEU A 239 9.53 14.56 11.82
N ALA A 240 9.95 14.72 13.09
CA ALA A 240 9.08 15.14 14.17
C ALA A 240 8.24 16.35 13.71
N ALA A 241 7.00 16.43 14.19
CA ALA A 241 6.11 17.54 13.89
C ALA A 241 6.85 18.87 14.04
N PRO A 242 6.64 19.85 13.13
CA PRO A 242 7.37 21.11 13.15
C PRO A 242 7.24 21.76 14.53
N GLU A 243 8.38 22.16 15.10
CA GLU A 243 8.40 23.01 16.29
C GLU A 243 7.68 24.32 15.96
N TYR A 244 6.71 24.70 16.78
CA TYR A 244 6.03 25.98 16.67
C TYR A 244 6.37 26.83 17.89
N ARG A 245 6.58 28.12 17.63
CA ARG A 245 6.91 29.11 18.66
C ARG A 245 5.62 29.58 19.32
N MET A 246 5.54 29.47 20.64
CA MET A 246 4.47 30.05 21.44
C MET A 246 5.02 31.20 22.27
N ASP A 247 4.45 32.37 22.02
CA ASP A 247 4.80 33.61 22.69
C ASP A 247 3.73 33.91 23.75
N GLU A 248 4.13 34.04 25.01
CA GLU A 248 3.24 34.46 26.10
C GLU A 248 3.36 35.97 26.32
N TYR A 249 2.21 36.65 26.34
CA TYR A 249 2.10 38.10 26.54
C TYR A 249 1.33 38.41 27.82
N GLN A 250 1.82 39.34 28.63
CA GLN A 250 1.11 39.86 29.80
C GLN A 250 1.16 41.40 29.81
N GLY A 251 -0.02 42.04 29.88
CA GLY A 251 -0.10 43.50 29.79
C GLY A 251 0.40 44.09 28.45
N GLY A 252 0.29 43.32 27.36
CA GLY A 252 0.71 43.75 26.02
C GLY A 252 2.21 43.68 25.74
N LYS A 253 3.03 43.14 26.66
CA LYS A 253 4.47 42.91 26.45
C LYS A 253 4.79 41.43 26.42
N LEU A 254 5.67 41.03 25.49
CA LEU A 254 6.18 39.67 25.36
C LEU A 254 6.98 39.31 26.61
N ARG A 255 6.63 38.18 27.24
CA ARG A 255 7.23 37.74 28.50
C ARG A 255 8.12 36.52 28.32
N VAL A 256 7.67 35.54 27.53
CA VAL A 256 8.39 34.30 27.24
C VAL A 256 8.11 33.89 25.80
N SER A 257 9.14 33.45 25.07
CA SER A 257 9.01 32.79 23.77
C SER A 257 9.58 31.39 23.95
N ASP A 258 8.74 30.36 23.79
CA ASP A 258 9.15 28.96 23.95
C ASP A 258 8.82 28.14 22.71
N SER A 259 9.68 27.15 22.40
CA SER A 259 9.50 26.25 21.26
C SER A 259 8.82 24.96 21.72
N ARG A 260 7.59 24.72 21.26
CA ARG A 260 6.84 23.50 21.58
C ARG A 260 6.78 22.56 20.39
N ARG A 261 6.85 21.25 20.66
CA ARG A 261 6.58 20.19 19.68
C ARG A 261 5.10 19.81 19.74
N PHE A 262 4.55 19.45 18.58
CA PHE A 262 3.19 18.92 18.50
C PHE A 262 3.18 17.49 19.07
N GLU A 263 2.80 17.33 20.33
CA GLU A 263 2.50 16.03 20.92
C GLU A 263 1.04 15.67 20.57
N SER A 264 0.84 14.71 19.67
CA SER A 264 -0.50 14.21 19.32
C SER A 264 -1.03 13.16 20.31
N GLU A 265 -0.41 13.00 21.48
CA GLU A 265 -0.93 12.13 22.54
C GLU A 265 -2.06 12.86 23.27
N ILE A 266 -3.30 12.57 22.87
CA ILE A 266 -4.47 12.81 23.71
C ILE A 266 -4.31 11.92 24.93
N ARG A 267 -3.72 12.45 26.01
CA ARG A 267 -3.85 11.86 27.34
C ARG A 267 -5.26 12.15 27.83
N TYR A 268 -6.10 11.12 27.88
CA TYR A 268 -7.33 11.21 28.66
C TYR A 268 -6.94 11.18 30.15
N PRO A 269 -7.36 12.17 30.96
CA PRO A 269 -7.34 12.01 32.41
C PRO A 269 -8.41 10.97 32.79
N TYR A 270 -8.09 10.19 33.82
CA TYR A 270 -8.92 9.15 34.44
C TYR A 270 -10.37 9.57 34.68
#